data_AF-A0A1B3LNT4-F1
#
_entry.id   AF-A0A1B3LNT4-F1
#
_cell.length_a   1.000
_cell.length_b   1.000
_cell.length_c   1.000
_cell.angle_alpha   90.00
_cell.angle_beta   90.00
_cell.angle_gamma   90.00
#
_symmetry.space_group_name_H-M   'P 1'
#
loop_
_entity.id
_entity.type
_entity.pdbx_description
1 polymer ?
#
loop_
_entity_poly.entity_id
_entity_poly.type
_entity_poly.pdbx_seq_one_letter_code
_entity_poly.pdbx_strand_id
1 'polypeptide(L)'
;MITGPTDPVGVEDDIPPVDWHGVPLDCTVCGTRSELIRCERGHACVQDRYAKRIDRFFRWNPQVSNDYLTHPYFEVRAIACRQADVFRLQPLIDDEDETVRLSVAVRLPLAQAVRLRSDPHREVRIRVAMRLEGRELLAMANDDDYYVRKLVARRLPEALVPRMLDDREWEVRLEAVKRVGMPALLRMCDDREIAVRREVVARLPVAQLYRMAHDPAWEVRWEVAQRAGRELARLMAHGDEEAEVRDEALARLRTLDQQTGEQHE
;
A
#
# COMPACT_ATOMS: atom_id res chain seq x y z
N MET A 1 -39.83 -3.22 38.08
CA MET A 1 -38.54 -2.53 38.35
C MET A 1 -37.55 -3.07 37.35
N ILE A 2 -37.09 -2.18 36.47
CA ILE A 2 -36.34 -2.50 35.25
C ILE A 2 -34.89 -2.82 35.65
N THR A 3 -34.45 -4.02 35.28
CA THR A 3 -33.07 -4.48 35.34
C THR A 3 -32.22 -3.63 34.40
N GLY A 4 -31.28 -2.87 34.95
CA GLY A 4 -30.28 -2.13 34.16
C GLY A 4 -29.31 -3.10 33.47
N PRO A 5 -28.71 -2.71 32.34
CA PRO A 5 -27.75 -3.53 31.63
C PRO A 5 -26.46 -3.63 32.45
N THR A 6 -26.10 -4.85 32.84
CA THR A 6 -24.76 -5.22 33.26
C THR A 6 -23.80 -5.05 32.08
N ASP A 7 -22.84 -4.14 32.23
CA ASP A 7 -21.68 -4.05 31.35
C ASP A 7 -20.97 -5.42 31.27
N PRO A 8 -20.48 -5.86 30.09
CA PRO A 8 -19.75 -7.10 29.98
C PRO A 8 -18.39 -6.95 30.71
N VAL A 9 -18.18 -7.81 31.70
CA VAL A 9 -16.91 -8.03 32.39
C VAL A 9 -15.82 -8.23 31.33
N GLY A 10 -14.86 -7.30 31.29
CA GLY A 10 -13.74 -7.33 30.36
C GLY A 10 -12.93 -8.60 30.55
N VAL A 11 -12.62 -9.27 29.43
CA VAL A 11 -11.65 -10.36 29.37
C VAL A 11 -10.32 -9.82 29.91
N GLU A 12 -9.89 -10.30 31.08
CA GLU A 12 -8.55 -10.02 31.59
C GLU A 12 -7.54 -10.54 30.55
N ASP A 13 -6.75 -9.62 29.98
CA ASP A 13 -5.62 -9.97 29.13
C ASP A 13 -4.67 -10.85 29.97
N ASP A 14 -4.53 -12.14 29.62
CA ASP A 14 -3.63 -13.16 30.22
C ASP A 14 -2.13 -12.80 30.14
N ILE A 15 -1.81 -11.53 29.89
CA ILE A 15 -0.45 -11.02 29.69
C ILE A 15 0.04 -10.48 31.04
N PRO A 16 1.08 -11.07 31.65
CA PRO A 16 1.58 -10.63 32.94
C PRO A 16 2.10 -9.18 32.89
N PRO A 17 1.84 -8.34 33.91
CA PRO A 17 2.34 -6.97 33.98
C PRO A 17 3.81 -6.95 34.38
N VAL A 18 4.68 -7.12 33.39
CA VAL A 18 6.14 -7.10 33.50
C VAL A 18 6.73 -5.97 32.66
N ASP A 19 7.90 -5.49 33.06
CA ASP A 19 8.67 -4.52 32.31
C ASP A 19 9.33 -5.12 31.05
N TRP A 20 10.01 -4.29 30.27
CA TRP A 20 10.70 -4.72 29.04
C TRP A 20 11.93 -5.59 29.27
N HIS A 21 12.38 -5.76 30.52
CA HIS A 21 13.36 -6.76 30.92
C HIS A 21 12.71 -8.06 31.43
N GLY A 22 11.38 -8.11 31.52
CA GLY A 22 10.61 -9.25 32.03
C GLY A 22 10.44 -9.28 33.55
N VAL A 23 10.77 -8.19 34.25
CA VAL A 23 10.64 -8.08 35.71
C VAL A 23 9.22 -7.61 36.07
N PRO A 24 8.56 -8.20 37.09
CA PRO A 24 7.24 -7.72 37.54
C PRO A 24 7.22 -6.23 37.85
N LEU A 25 6.21 -5.53 37.33
CA LEU A 25 6.07 -4.09 37.56
C LEU A 25 5.83 -3.78 39.04
N ASP A 26 6.65 -2.91 39.61
CA ASP A 26 6.51 -2.40 40.97
C ASP A 26 6.22 -0.89 40.95
N CYS A 27 4.97 -0.53 41.26
CA CYS A 27 4.51 0.85 41.30
C CYS A 27 5.03 1.65 42.51
N THR A 28 5.68 1.00 43.49
CA THR A 28 6.21 1.68 44.69
C THR A 28 7.55 2.37 44.43
N VAL A 29 8.32 1.89 43.44
CA VAL A 29 9.63 2.43 43.06
C VAL A 29 9.61 3.16 41.71
N CYS A 30 8.44 3.34 41.10
CA CYS A 30 8.29 3.92 39.78
C CYS A 30 8.45 5.45 39.79
N GLY A 31 9.54 5.95 39.21
CA GLY A 31 9.82 7.40 39.09
C GLY A 31 8.87 8.18 38.17
N THR A 32 8.00 7.48 37.42
CA THR A 32 6.96 8.10 36.58
C THR A 32 5.71 8.49 37.37
N ARG A 33 5.56 7.99 38.61
CA ARG A 33 4.37 8.25 39.42
C ARG A 33 4.35 9.70 39.90
N SER A 34 3.31 10.42 39.50
CA SER A 34 3.04 11.81 39.89
C SER A 34 1.53 12.01 39.94
N GLU A 35 1.06 12.98 40.73
CA GLU A 35 -0.37 13.35 40.80
C GLU A 35 -0.93 13.78 39.45
N LEU A 36 -0.07 14.26 38.55
CA LEU A 36 -0.43 14.71 37.20
C LEU A 36 -0.41 13.59 36.15
N ILE A 37 -0.01 12.37 36.51
CA ILE A 37 0.16 11.24 35.60
C ILE A 37 -0.84 10.13 35.92
N ARG A 38 -1.64 9.76 34.92
CA ARG A 38 -2.60 8.66 35.02
C ARG A 38 -1.98 7.37 34.51
N CYS A 39 -1.86 6.36 35.37
CA CYS A 39 -1.39 5.02 34.99
C CYS A 39 -2.13 3.92 35.78
N GLU A 40 -2.13 2.70 35.26
CA GLU A 40 -2.77 1.53 35.87
C GLU A 40 -2.00 0.26 35.54
N ARG A 41 -1.53 -0.47 36.57
CA ARG A 41 -0.76 -1.70 36.39
C ARG A 41 -1.59 -2.75 35.66
N GLY A 42 -1.01 -3.37 34.63
CA GLY A 42 -1.72 -4.36 33.80
C GLY A 42 -2.64 -3.76 32.73
N HIS A 43 -2.75 -2.43 32.65
CA HIS A 43 -3.68 -1.78 31.73
C HIS A 43 -3.09 -0.58 30.98
N ALA A 44 -2.40 0.33 31.66
CA ALA A 44 -1.72 1.49 31.09
C ALA A 44 -0.44 1.83 31.88
N CYS A 45 0.72 1.45 31.36
CA CYS A 45 1.99 1.71 32.03
C CYS A 45 3.10 1.91 30.99
N VAL A 46 3.89 2.98 31.14
CA VAL A 46 5.06 3.24 30.27
C VAL A 46 6.20 2.25 30.49
N GLN A 47 6.26 1.66 31.69
CA GLN A 47 7.29 0.71 32.04
C GLN A 47 6.97 -0.71 31.55
N ASP A 48 5.75 -0.97 31.07
CA ASP A 48 5.33 -2.30 30.63
C ASP A 48 5.96 -2.65 29.28
N ARG A 49 6.20 -3.94 29.02
CA ARG A 49 6.69 -4.40 27.71
C ARG A 49 5.62 -4.43 26.63
N TYR A 50 4.35 -4.49 27.01
CA TYR A 50 3.26 -4.68 26.06
C TYR A 50 2.86 -3.35 25.42
N ALA A 51 3.13 -3.22 24.12
CA ALA A 51 2.89 -2.01 23.32
C ALA A 51 1.49 -1.40 23.53
N LYS A 52 0.42 -2.19 23.66
CA LYS A 52 -0.94 -1.65 23.87
C LYS A 52 -1.10 -0.92 25.21
N ARG A 53 -0.39 -1.35 26.26
CA ARG A 53 -0.40 -0.70 27.58
C ARG A 53 0.40 0.59 27.57
N ILE A 54 1.53 0.60 26.86
CA ILE A 54 2.35 1.80 26.64
C ILE A 54 1.56 2.83 25.81
N ASP A 55 0.88 2.39 24.75
CA ASP A 55 0.04 3.24 23.91
C ASP A 55 -1.13 3.85 24.70
N ARG A 56 -1.79 3.07 25.56
CA ARG A 56 -2.82 3.58 26.47
C ARG A 56 -2.25 4.61 27.45
N PHE A 57 -1.06 4.36 28.00
CA PHE A 57 -0.37 5.32 28.88
C PHE A 57 -0.15 6.66 28.19
N PHE A 58 0.40 6.69 26.97
CA PHE A 58 0.63 7.96 26.27
C PHE A 58 -0.65 8.63 25.78
N ARG A 59 -1.71 7.87 25.48
CA ARG A 59 -3.04 8.46 25.22
C ARG A 59 -3.63 9.14 26.45
N TRP A 60 -3.37 8.61 27.64
CA TRP A 60 -3.80 9.24 28.90
C TRP A 60 -2.92 10.41 29.30
N ASN A 61 -1.64 10.40 28.89
CA ASN A 61 -0.65 11.39 29.29
C ASN A 61 0.14 11.94 28.09
N PRO A 62 -0.51 12.59 27.11
CA PRO A 62 0.21 13.11 25.93
C PRO A 62 1.26 14.17 26.29
N GLN A 63 1.08 14.89 27.40
CA GLN A 63 1.97 15.96 27.86
C GLN A 63 3.40 15.49 28.18
N VAL A 64 3.61 14.21 28.52
CA VAL A 64 4.95 13.68 28.86
C VAL A 64 5.64 13.00 27.68
N SER A 65 4.99 12.86 26.52
CA SER A 65 5.54 12.08 25.41
C SER A 65 6.90 12.58 24.91
N ASN A 66 7.17 13.89 25.00
CA ASN A 66 8.47 14.45 24.64
C ASN A 66 9.61 13.93 25.51
N ASP A 67 9.35 13.64 26.78
CA ASP A 67 10.36 13.24 27.76
C ASP A 67 10.80 11.78 27.57
N TYR A 68 10.02 11.00 26.82
CA TYR A 68 10.27 9.57 26.56
C TYR A 68 10.89 9.28 25.20
N LEU A 69 11.27 10.30 24.44
CA LEU A 69 11.87 10.15 23.12
C LEU A 69 13.30 9.57 23.15
N THR A 70 13.97 9.59 24.30
CA THR A 70 15.30 8.99 24.50
C THR A 70 15.27 7.76 25.41
N HIS A 71 14.08 7.17 25.60
CA HIS A 71 13.91 6.02 26.47
C HIS A 71 14.72 4.80 25.95
N PRO A 72 15.37 4.00 26.81
CA PRO A 72 16.20 2.87 26.36
C PRO A 72 15.40 1.80 25.59
N TYR A 73 14.14 1.58 25.96
CA TYR A 73 13.26 0.65 25.24
C TYR A 73 12.67 1.31 23.99
N PHE A 74 12.97 0.73 22.81
CA PHE A 74 12.55 1.26 21.52
C PHE A 74 11.02 1.41 21.39
N GLU A 75 10.22 0.49 21.93
CA GLU A 75 8.76 0.59 21.79
C GLU A 75 8.20 1.79 22.53
N VAL A 76 8.80 2.16 23.66
CA VAL A 76 8.43 3.39 24.35
C VAL A 76 8.73 4.60 23.47
N ARG A 77 9.91 4.64 22.81
CA ARG A 77 10.23 5.72 21.86
C ARG A 77 9.26 5.75 20.68
N ALA A 78 8.99 4.60 20.06
CA ALA A 78 8.11 4.45 18.90
C ALA A 78 6.67 4.89 19.20
N ILE A 79 6.15 4.55 20.39
CA ILE A 79 4.80 4.91 20.81
C ILE A 79 4.73 6.35 21.32
N ALA A 80 5.72 6.81 22.10
CA ALA A 80 5.82 8.21 22.53
C ALA A 80 5.83 9.15 21.32
N CYS A 81 6.53 8.75 20.26
CA CYS A 81 6.53 9.45 18.97
C CYS A 81 5.16 9.65 18.36
N ARG A 82 4.08 9.01 18.82
CA ARG A 82 2.72 9.25 18.27
C ARG A 82 2.05 10.49 18.85
N GLN A 83 2.38 10.84 20.09
CA GLN A 83 1.78 11.95 20.84
C GLN A 83 2.75 13.11 21.07
N ALA A 84 4.05 12.88 20.92
CA ALA A 84 5.08 13.91 21.06
C ALA A 84 4.90 15.07 20.08
N ASP A 85 5.52 16.21 20.37
CA ASP A 85 5.59 17.33 19.43
C ASP A 85 6.40 16.94 18.18
N VAL A 86 5.88 17.24 16.99
CA VAL A 86 6.54 16.97 15.72
C VAL A 86 7.93 17.63 15.63
N PHE A 87 8.13 18.79 16.27
CA PHE A 87 9.42 19.48 16.29
C PHE A 87 10.49 18.73 17.09
N ARG A 88 10.09 17.80 17.96
CA ARG A 88 11.00 16.97 18.77
C ARG A 88 11.37 15.65 18.09
N LEU A 89 10.77 15.32 16.94
CA LEU A 89 10.98 14.03 16.27
C LEU A 89 12.24 13.97 15.39
N GLN A 90 12.87 15.10 15.08
CA GLN A 90 14.05 15.14 14.21
C GLN A 90 15.20 14.21 14.64
N PRO A 91 15.57 14.12 15.94
CA PRO A 91 16.64 13.23 16.38
C PRO A 91 16.34 11.74 16.12
N LEU A 92 15.06 11.35 16.07
CA LEU A 92 14.65 9.96 15.88
C LEU A 92 14.58 9.53 14.41
N ILE A 93 14.93 10.42 13.47
CA ILE A 93 15.13 10.04 12.06
C ILE A 93 16.23 8.99 11.94
N ASP A 94 17.28 9.14 12.76
CA ASP A 94 18.47 8.30 12.75
C ASP A 94 18.47 7.34 13.97
N ASP A 95 17.29 7.05 14.56
CA ASP A 95 17.14 6.08 15.65
C ASP A 95 17.68 4.71 15.21
N GLU A 96 18.25 3.93 16.13
CA GLU A 96 18.80 2.61 15.82
C GLU A 96 17.72 1.61 15.38
N ASP A 97 16.49 1.75 15.91
CA ASP A 97 15.41 0.80 15.73
C ASP A 97 14.46 1.22 14.59
N GLU A 98 14.21 0.31 13.65
CA GLU A 98 13.35 0.56 12.51
C GLU A 98 11.88 0.84 12.88
N THR A 99 11.38 0.32 13.99
CA THR A 99 10.00 0.57 14.48
C THR A 99 9.85 2.01 14.91
N VAL A 100 10.90 2.58 15.51
CA VAL A 100 10.95 4.01 15.85
C VAL A 100 11.00 4.85 14.58
N ARG A 101 11.94 4.55 13.66
CA ARG A 101 12.05 5.27 12.37
C ARG A 101 10.76 5.18 11.56
N LEU A 102 10.07 4.03 11.56
CA LEU A 102 8.75 3.84 10.95
C LEU A 102 7.67 4.74 11.57
N SER A 103 7.64 4.80 12.90
CA SER A 103 6.67 5.63 13.64
C SER A 103 6.88 7.12 13.38
N VAL A 104 8.15 7.53 13.33
CA VAL A 104 8.58 8.89 12.98
C VAL A 104 8.23 9.23 11.52
N ALA A 105 8.47 8.29 10.59
CA ALA A 105 8.19 8.44 9.16
C ALA A 105 6.71 8.74 8.86
N VAL A 106 5.77 8.44 9.76
CA VAL A 106 4.34 8.79 9.59
C VAL A 106 4.05 10.24 9.92
N ARG A 107 4.79 10.83 10.86
CA ARG A 107 4.46 12.13 11.46
C ARG A 107 5.32 13.29 10.97
N LEU A 108 6.54 13.02 10.52
CA LEU A 108 7.43 14.09 10.05
C LEU A 108 6.82 14.90 8.90
N PRO A 109 7.08 16.21 8.81
CA PRO A 109 6.77 16.97 7.60
C PRO A 109 7.41 16.32 6.37
N LEU A 110 6.78 16.41 5.20
CA LEU A 110 7.26 15.74 3.98
C LEU A 110 8.71 16.10 3.64
N ALA A 111 9.08 17.38 3.82
CA ALA A 111 10.45 17.85 3.61
C ALA A 111 11.51 17.11 4.44
N GLN A 112 11.14 16.56 5.60
CA GLN A 112 12.03 15.78 6.47
C GLN A 112 11.90 14.28 6.20
N ALA A 113 10.69 13.78 5.92
CA ALA A 113 10.44 12.37 5.59
C ALA A 113 11.23 11.91 4.35
N VAL A 114 11.54 12.85 3.44
CA VAL A 114 12.45 12.69 2.31
C VAL A 114 13.79 12.03 2.68
N ARG A 115 14.33 12.29 3.88
CA ARG A 115 15.60 11.72 4.37
C ARG A 115 15.53 10.20 4.56
N LEU A 116 14.34 9.66 4.86
CA LEU A 116 14.11 8.23 5.12
C LEU A 116 13.85 7.43 3.85
N ARG A 117 13.93 8.03 2.64
CA ARG A 117 13.71 7.30 1.37
C ARG A 117 14.71 6.18 1.14
N SER A 118 15.91 6.32 1.71
CA SER A 118 17.02 5.38 1.58
C SER A 118 17.26 4.62 2.88
N ASP A 119 16.24 4.55 3.76
CA ASP A 119 16.33 3.77 4.99
C ASP A 119 16.70 2.31 4.66
N PRO A 120 17.62 1.68 5.42
CA PRO A 120 18.00 0.29 5.17
C PRO A 120 16.81 -0.67 5.26
N HIS A 121 15.80 -0.36 6.08
CA HIS A 121 14.65 -1.21 6.30
C HIS A 121 13.52 -0.94 5.29
N ARG A 122 13.10 -1.98 4.56
CA ARG A 122 12.07 -1.88 3.52
C ARG A 122 10.75 -1.29 4.02
N GLU A 123 10.33 -1.61 5.24
CA GLU A 123 9.04 -1.16 5.78
C GLU A 123 9.00 0.36 6.00
N VAL A 124 10.16 0.94 6.37
CA VAL A 124 10.31 2.40 6.49
C VAL A 124 10.21 3.03 5.11
N ARG A 125 10.91 2.49 4.11
CA ARG A 125 10.84 2.99 2.72
C ARG A 125 9.44 2.89 2.14
N ILE A 126 8.71 1.80 2.39
CA ILE A 126 7.30 1.66 2.01
C ILE A 126 6.48 2.79 2.63
N ARG A 127 6.63 3.03 3.94
CA ARG A 127 5.88 4.09 4.61
C ARG A 127 6.20 5.48 4.07
N VAL A 128 7.46 5.74 3.76
CA VAL A 128 7.91 6.98 3.13
C VAL A 128 7.31 7.11 1.73
N ALA A 129 7.35 6.06 0.91
CA ALA A 129 6.77 6.01 -0.42
C ALA A 129 5.24 6.15 -0.42
N MET A 130 4.54 5.86 0.68
CA MET A 130 3.10 6.15 0.85
C MET A 130 2.80 7.63 1.10
N ARG A 131 3.82 8.43 1.46
CA ARG A 131 3.66 9.85 1.82
C ARG A 131 4.27 10.79 0.78
N LEU A 132 5.39 10.41 0.17
CA LEU A 132 6.05 11.22 -0.87
C LEU A 132 5.19 11.32 -2.12
N GLU A 133 5.40 12.39 -2.89
CA GLU A 133 4.69 12.69 -4.13
C GLU A 133 5.65 13.26 -5.18
N GLY A 134 5.18 13.35 -6.42
CA GLY A 134 5.89 14.01 -7.52
C GLY A 134 7.31 13.49 -7.71
N ARG A 135 8.28 14.41 -7.75
CA ARG A 135 9.70 14.10 -7.96
C ARG A 135 10.32 13.30 -6.82
N GLU A 136 9.86 13.50 -5.59
CA GLU A 136 10.41 12.80 -4.44
C GLU A 136 10.01 11.33 -4.43
N LEU A 137 8.77 11.03 -4.82
CA LEU A 137 8.34 9.66 -5.04
C LEU A 137 9.05 9.03 -6.24
N LEU A 138 9.23 9.78 -7.34
CA LEU A 138 9.95 9.31 -8.53
C LEU A 138 11.40 8.92 -8.21
N ALA A 139 12.05 9.58 -7.26
CA ALA A 139 13.41 9.21 -6.85
C ALA A 139 13.51 7.80 -6.26
N MET A 140 12.39 7.22 -5.82
CA MET A 140 12.30 5.85 -5.32
C MET A 140 11.96 4.83 -6.41
N ALA A 141 11.87 5.25 -7.68
CA ALA A 141 11.55 4.38 -8.81
C ALA A 141 12.58 3.27 -9.05
N ASN A 142 13.80 3.42 -8.54
CA ASN A 142 14.87 2.41 -8.62
C ASN A 142 15.20 1.84 -7.23
N ASP A 143 14.27 1.86 -6.27
CA ASP A 143 14.46 1.15 -4.99
C ASP A 143 14.84 -0.30 -5.25
N ASP A 144 15.61 -0.95 -4.37
CA ASP A 144 15.98 -2.35 -4.54
C ASP A 144 14.77 -3.30 -4.36
N ASP A 145 13.82 -2.92 -3.51
CA ASP A 145 12.62 -3.71 -3.21
C ASP A 145 11.52 -3.46 -4.24
N TYR A 146 11.07 -4.53 -4.91
CA TYR A 146 10.06 -4.44 -5.96
C TYR A 146 8.71 -3.92 -5.44
N TYR A 147 8.37 -4.15 -4.18
CA TYR A 147 7.12 -3.67 -3.60
C TYR A 147 7.14 -2.15 -3.43
N VAL A 148 8.30 -1.56 -3.10
CA VAL A 148 8.47 -0.10 -3.10
C VAL A 148 8.28 0.44 -4.51
N ARG A 149 8.94 -0.13 -5.53
CA ARG A 149 8.77 0.29 -6.93
C ARG A 149 7.33 0.12 -7.43
N LYS A 150 6.65 -0.96 -7.04
CA LYS A 150 5.23 -1.21 -7.32
C LYS A 150 4.34 -0.12 -6.72
N LEU A 151 4.60 0.28 -5.46
CA LEU A 151 3.90 1.38 -4.81
C LEU A 151 4.17 2.72 -5.51
N VAL A 152 5.42 2.97 -5.94
CA VAL A 152 5.79 4.14 -6.74
C VAL A 152 4.97 4.17 -8.04
N ALA A 153 4.93 3.08 -8.82
CA ALA A 153 4.15 2.99 -10.05
C ALA A 153 2.64 3.25 -9.82
N ARG A 154 2.10 2.75 -8.70
CA ARG A 154 0.70 2.98 -8.32
C ARG A 154 0.40 4.44 -7.98
N ARG A 155 1.34 5.18 -7.40
CA ARG A 155 1.10 6.52 -6.83
C ARG A 155 1.69 7.68 -7.64
N LEU A 156 2.62 7.43 -8.56
CA LEU A 156 3.22 8.49 -9.37
C LEU A 156 2.16 9.32 -10.11
N PRO A 157 2.32 10.63 -10.27
CA PRO A 157 1.50 11.40 -11.20
C PRO A 157 1.49 10.76 -12.59
N GLU A 158 0.35 10.78 -13.29
CA GLU A 158 0.17 10.07 -14.58
C GLU A 158 1.25 10.42 -15.59
N ALA A 159 1.63 11.69 -15.68
CA ALA A 159 2.70 12.17 -16.56
C ALA A 159 4.09 11.54 -16.30
N LEU A 160 4.30 10.95 -15.11
CA LEU A 160 5.55 10.30 -14.71
C LEU A 160 5.47 8.76 -14.76
N VAL A 161 4.27 8.17 -14.84
CA VAL A 161 4.07 6.71 -14.92
C VAL A 161 4.86 6.04 -16.06
N PRO A 162 5.05 6.66 -17.25
CA PRO A 162 5.87 6.06 -18.31
C PRO A 162 7.29 5.68 -17.88
N ARG A 163 7.82 6.25 -16.80
CA ARG A 163 9.15 5.90 -16.24
C ARG A 163 9.20 4.51 -15.61
N MET A 164 8.05 3.91 -15.30
CA MET A 164 7.96 2.60 -14.66
C MET A 164 7.69 1.46 -15.65
N LEU A 165 7.53 1.76 -16.94
CA LEU A 165 7.17 0.76 -17.96
C LEU A 165 8.30 -0.22 -18.30
N ASP A 166 9.55 0.17 -18.05
CA ASP A 166 10.72 -0.66 -18.34
C ASP A 166 11.24 -1.38 -17.08
N ASP A 167 10.43 -1.43 -16.00
CA ASP A 167 10.80 -2.12 -14.76
C ASP A 167 11.01 -3.64 -14.99
N ARG A 168 12.01 -4.20 -14.32
CA ARG A 168 12.39 -5.61 -14.50
C ARG A 168 11.31 -6.55 -13.93
N GLU A 169 10.55 -6.14 -12.90
CA GLU A 169 9.46 -6.93 -12.34
C GLU A 169 8.13 -6.57 -13.00
N TRP A 170 7.47 -7.60 -13.52
CA TRP A 170 6.23 -7.45 -14.25
C TRP A 170 5.09 -6.86 -13.42
N GLU A 171 5.08 -7.11 -12.10
CA GLU A 171 4.06 -6.55 -11.22
C GLU A 171 4.15 -5.02 -11.16
N VAL A 172 5.35 -4.46 -11.28
CA VAL A 172 5.55 -3.01 -11.33
C VAL A 172 5.08 -2.46 -12.67
N ARG A 173 5.46 -3.12 -13.77
CA ARG A 173 4.98 -2.77 -15.12
C ARG A 173 3.46 -2.84 -15.20
N LEU A 174 2.84 -3.86 -14.61
CA LEU A 174 1.39 -4.01 -14.55
C LEU A 174 0.71 -2.84 -13.83
N GLU A 175 1.22 -2.42 -12.66
CA GLU A 175 0.67 -1.25 -11.95
C GLU A 175 0.84 0.04 -12.76
N ALA A 176 1.92 0.17 -13.54
CA ALA A 176 2.10 1.29 -14.46
C ALA A 176 1.11 1.21 -15.65
N VAL A 177 0.93 0.02 -16.23
CA VAL A 177 0.00 -0.24 -17.35
C VAL A 177 -1.43 0.04 -16.96
N LYS A 178 -1.87 -0.20 -15.73
CA LYS A 178 -3.22 0.17 -15.25
C LYS A 178 -3.53 1.67 -15.38
N ARG A 179 -2.50 2.52 -15.44
CA ARG A 179 -2.62 3.97 -15.30
C ARG A 179 -2.12 4.76 -16.50
N VAL A 180 -1.19 4.20 -17.27
CA VAL A 180 -0.51 4.96 -18.33
C VAL A 180 -1.45 5.33 -19.49
N GLY A 181 -1.39 6.57 -19.97
CA GLY A 181 -2.15 7.01 -21.14
C GLY A 181 -1.53 6.59 -22.49
N MET A 182 -2.24 6.91 -23.56
CA MET A 182 -1.71 6.86 -24.94
C MET A 182 -0.69 8.01 -25.15
N PRO A 183 0.35 7.84 -26.00
CA PRO A 183 0.67 6.64 -26.76
C PRO A 183 1.51 5.60 -26.00
N ALA A 184 1.89 5.87 -24.75
CA ALA A 184 2.80 5.00 -23.99
C ALA A 184 2.22 3.61 -23.73
N LEU A 185 0.89 3.48 -23.58
CA LEU A 185 0.22 2.17 -23.49
C LEU A 185 0.54 1.24 -24.68
N LEU A 186 0.71 1.78 -25.89
CA LEU A 186 1.01 0.98 -27.09
C LEU A 186 2.36 0.27 -27.02
N ARG A 187 3.31 0.79 -26.23
CA ARG A 187 4.63 0.15 -26.04
C ARG A 187 4.52 -1.18 -25.29
N MET A 188 3.40 -1.39 -24.59
CA MET A 188 3.21 -2.54 -23.71
C MET A 188 2.48 -3.70 -24.41
N CYS A 189 2.07 -3.54 -25.67
CA CYS A 189 1.43 -4.60 -26.45
C CYS A 189 2.29 -5.85 -26.56
N ASP A 190 3.63 -5.70 -26.57
CA ASP A 190 4.59 -6.80 -26.67
C ASP A 190 5.26 -7.12 -25.33
N ASP A 191 4.63 -6.76 -24.20
CA ASP A 191 5.18 -7.11 -22.88
C ASP A 191 5.35 -8.63 -22.75
N ARG A 192 6.43 -9.06 -22.10
CA ARG A 192 6.77 -10.47 -21.94
C ARG A 192 5.70 -11.22 -21.14
N GLU A 193 5.06 -10.55 -20.19
CA GLU A 193 4.06 -11.19 -19.33
C GLU A 193 2.63 -11.07 -19.85
N ILE A 194 1.96 -12.23 -19.89
CA ILE A 194 0.55 -12.35 -20.30
C ILE A 194 -0.34 -11.43 -19.46
N ALA A 195 -0.13 -11.37 -18.14
CA ALA A 195 -0.92 -10.53 -17.25
C ALA A 195 -0.83 -9.03 -17.60
N VAL A 196 0.33 -8.56 -18.05
CA VAL A 196 0.51 -7.18 -18.51
C VAL A 196 -0.21 -6.98 -19.84
N ARG A 197 -0.02 -7.87 -20.82
CA ARG A 197 -0.68 -7.78 -22.13
C ARG A 197 -2.20 -7.82 -22.02
N ARG A 198 -2.76 -8.61 -21.11
CA ARG A 198 -4.20 -8.62 -20.79
C ARG A 198 -4.70 -7.26 -20.27
N GLU A 199 -3.97 -6.63 -19.36
CA GLU A 199 -4.29 -5.27 -18.90
C GLU A 199 -4.18 -4.24 -20.04
N VAL A 200 -3.21 -4.41 -20.96
CA VAL A 200 -3.12 -3.57 -22.17
C VAL A 200 -4.36 -3.77 -23.03
N VAL A 201 -4.74 -5.01 -23.32
CA VAL A 201 -5.97 -5.33 -24.05
C VAL A 201 -7.12 -4.62 -23.38
N ALA A 202 -7.36 -4.78 -22.08
CA ALA A 202 -8.45 -4.19 -21.32
C ALA A 202 -8.53 -2.64 -21.40
N ARG A 203 -7.42 -1.95 -21.64
CA ARG A 203 -7.35 -0.49 -21.69
C ARG A 203 -7.25 0.10 -23.10
N LEU A 204 -6.82 -0.68 -24.09
CA LEU A 204 -6.69 -0.18 -25.45
C LEU A 204 -8.04 0.27 -26.02
N PRO A 205 -8.07 1.39 -26.78
CA PRO A 205 -9.22 1.73 -27.60
C PRO A 205 -9.53 0.60 -28.59
N VAL A 206 -10.82 0.33 -28.84
CA VAL A 206 -11.28 -0.76 -29.72
C VAL A 206 -10.57 -0.74 -31.08
N ALA A 207 -10.36 0.44 -31.66
CA ALA A 207 -9.68 0.61 -32.94
C ALA A 207 -8.21 0.15 -32.94
N GLN A 208 -7.55 0.07 -31.78
CA GLN A 208 -6.15 -0.36 -31.65
C GLN A 208 -6.02 -1.85 -31.33
N LEU A 209 -7.12 -2.57 -31.06
CA LEU A 209 -7.08 -3.99 -30.68
C LEU A 209 -6.50 -4.91 -31.76
N TYR A 210 -6.54 -4.49 -33.03
CA TYR A 210 -5.87 -5.20 -34.13
C TYR A 210 -4.40 -5.51 -33.87
N ARG A 211 -3.71 -4.67 -33.08
CA ARG A 211 -2.29 -4.88 -32.72
C ARG A 211 -2.05 -6.13 -31.90
N MET A 212 -3.07 -6.60 -31.17
CA MET A 212 -2.97 -7.74 -30.25
C MET A 212 -3.81 -8.93 -30.73
N ALA A 213 -4.39 -8.85 -31.94
CA ALA A 213 -5.25 -9.89 -32.50
C ALA A 213 -4.52 -11.21 -32.79
N HIS A 214 -3.19 -11.16 -32.91
CA HIS A 214 -2.33 -12.32 -33.15
C HIS A 214 -1.37 -12.56 -31.98
N ASP A 215 -1.78 -12.19 -30.75
CA ASP A 215 -0.97 -12.47 -29.57
C ASP A 215 -0.68 -13.98 -29.47
N PRO A 216 0.56 -14.39 -29.15
CA PRO A 216 0.90 -15.80 -29.04
C PRO A 216 0.10 -16.52 -27.94
N ALA A 217 -0.31 -15.80 -26.88
CA ALA A 217 -1.15 -16.36 -25.83
C ALA A 217 -2.62 -16.25 -26.23
N TRP A 218 -3.29 -17.39 -26.34
CA TRP A 218 -4.69 -17.45 -26.73
C TRP A 218 -5.60 -16.73 -25.72
N GLU A 219 -5.22 -16.68 -24.45
CA GLU A 219 -5.96 -15.95 -23.39
C GLU A 219 -6.01 -14.45 -23.67
N VAL A 220 -4.95 -13.89 -24.26
CA VAL A 220 -4.92 -12.48 -24.67
C VAL A 220 -5.81 -12.29 -25.89
N ARG A 221 -5.75 -13.18 -26.88
CA ARG A 221 -6.64 -13.14 -28.06
C ARG A 221 -8.11 -13.29 -27.66
N TRP A 222 -8.42 -14.13 -26.68
CA TRP A 222 -9.75 -14.28 -26.11
C TRP A 222 -10.27 -12.97 -25.48
N GLU A 223 -9.42 -12.21 -24.78
CA GLU A 223 -9.77 -10.87 -24.30
C GLU A 223 -9.93 -9.83 -25.42
N VAL A 224 -9.13 -9.94 -26.48
CA VAL A 224 -9.30 -9.11 -27.68
C VAL A 224 -10.67 -9.39 -28.31
N ALA A 225 -11.04 -10.66 -28.46
CA ALA A 225 -12.31 -11.08 -29.05
C ALA A 225 -13.53 -10.50 -28.29
N GLN A 226 -13.50 -10.50 -26.96
CA GLN A 226 -14.56 -9.91 -26.11
C GLN A 226 -14.79 -8.42 -26.38
N ARG A 227 -13.75 -7.68 -26.77
CA ARG A 227 -13.81 -6.22 -26.94
C ARG A 227 -13.74 -5.77 -28.39
N ALA A 228 -13.47 -6.68 -29.31
CA ALA A 228 -13.28 -6.41 -30.71
C ALA A 228 -14.45 -5.62 -31.30
N GLY A 229 -14.11 -4.71 -32.22
CA GLY A 229 -15.09 -4.12 -33.13
C GLY A 229 -15.58 -5.16 -34.14
N ARG A 230 -16.65 -4.85 -34.86
CA ARG A 230 -17.33 -5.79 -35.75
C ARG A 230 -16.41 -6.46 -36.77
N GLU A 231 -15.54 -5.68 -37.42
CA GLU A 231 -14.61 -6.21 -38.43
C GLU A 231 -13.58 -7.17 -37.81
N LEU A 232 -12.93 -6.75 -36.71
CA LEU A 232 -11.97 -7.59 -36.01
C LEU A 232 -12.61 -8.89 -35.48
N ALA A 233 -13.80 -8.80 -34.88
CA ALA A 233 -14.51 -9.96 -34.38
C ALA A 233 -14.84 -10.96 -35.50
N ARG A 234 -15.22 -10.48 -36.70
CA ARG A 234 -15.39 -11.38 -37.87
C ARG A 234 -14.08 -12.07 -38.25
N LEU A 235 -12.97 -11.34 -38.32
CA LEU A 235 -11.68 -11.92 -38.67
C LEU A 235 -11.29 -13.03 -37.67
N MET A 236 -11.41 -12.76 -36.37
CA MET A 236 -11.07 -13.72 -35.33
C MET A 236 -12.00 -14.95 -35.34
N ALA A 237 -13.31 -14.75 -35.53
CA ALA A 237 -14.28 -15.84 -35.62
C ALA A 237 -13.98 -16.88 -36.73
N HIS A 238 -13.36 -16.44 -37.83
CA HIS A 238 -13.06 -17.32 -38.97
C HIS A 238 -11.60 -17.80 -38.97
N GLY A 239 -10.68 -17.03 -38.41
CA GLY A 239 -9.25 -17.20 -38.62
C GLY A 239 -8.43 -17.54 -37.37
N ASP A 240 -8.98 -17.43 -36.15
CA ASP A 240 -8.22 -17.84 -34.96
C ASP A 240 -8.07 -19.35 -34.90
N GLU A 241 -6.91 -19.83 -34.45
CA GLU A 241 -6.60 -21.26 -34.33
C GLU A 241 -7.37 -21.91 -33.16
N GLU A 242 -7.69 -21.14 -32.11
CA GLU A 242 -8.33 -21.65 -30.90
C GLU A 242 -9.85 -21.51 -30.94
N ALA A 243 -10.56 -22.60 -30.61
CA ALA A 243 -12.01 -22.68 -30.71
C ALA A 243 -12.71 -21.69 -29.78
N GLU A 244 -12.21 -21.56 -28.56
CA GLU A 244 -12.70 -20.67 -27.52
C GLU A 244 -12.62 -19.21 -27.96
N VAL A 245 -11.55 -18.83 -28.69
CA VAL A 245 -11.41 -17.47 -29.23
C VAL A 245 -12.40 -17.22 -30.36
N ARG A 246 -12.59 -18.20 -31.26
CA ARG A 246 -13.59 -18.11 -32.34
C ARG A 246 -15.01 -17.98 -31.78
N ASP A 247 -15.36 -18.79 -30.78
CA ASP A 247 -16.67 -18.80 -30.15
C ASP A 247 -16.97 -17.47 -29.44
N GLU A 248 -15.97 -16.92 -28.75
CA GLU A 248 -16.07 -15.61 -28.11
C GLU A 248 -16.23 -14.47 -29.12
N ALA A 249 -15.50 -14.53 -30.24
CA ALA A 249 -15.65 -13.55 -31.31
C ALA A 249 -17.05 -13.62 -31.96
N LEU A 250 -17.62 -14.82 -32.13
CA LEU A 250 -19.01 -15.01 -32.58
C LEU A 250 -20.03 -14.50 -31.55
N ALA A 251 -19.78 -14.70 -30.25
CA ALA A 251 -20.59 -14.11 -29.19
C ALA A 251 -20.57 -12.58 -29.25
N ARG A 252 -19.39 -11.98 -29.43
CA ARG A 252 -19.23 -10.53 -29.58
C ARG A 252 -19.99 -9.96 -30.77
N LEU A 253 -19.99 -10.65 -31.91
CA LEU A 253 -20.77 -10.24 -33.10
C LEU A 253 -22.27 -10.21 -32.81
N ARG A 254 -22.80 -11.23 -32.14
CA ARG A 254 -24.21 -11.28 -31.73
C ARG A 254 -24.57 -10.12 -30.81
N THR A 255 -23.71 -9.76 -29.86
CA THR A 255 -23.91 -8.59 -29.00
C THR A 255 -23.92 -7.28 -29.79
N LEU A 256 -23.01 -7.12 -30.76
CA LEU A 256 -22.96 -5.93 -31.61
C LEU A 256 -24.19 -5.80 -32.53
N ASP A 257 -24.72 -6.93 -33.02
CA ASP A 257 -25.97 -6.95 -33.81
C ASP A 257 -27.16 -6.44 -33.00
N GLN A 258 -27.30 -6.92 -31.75
CA GLN A 258 -28.34 -6.49 -30.83
C GLN A 258 -28.27 -4.97 -30.55
N GLN A 259 -27.06 -4.47 -30.24
CA GLN A 259 -26.83 -3.04 -29.98
C GLN A 259 -27.15 -2.14 -31.19
N THR A 260 -26.95 -2.65 -32.41
CA THR A 260 -27.25 -1.87 -33.63
C THR A 260 -28.75 -1.87 -33.92
N GLY A 261 -29.46 -2.97 -33.65
CA GLY A 261 -30.91 -3.06 -33.80
C GLY A 261 -31.66 -2.09 -32.87
N GLU A 262 -31.24 -2.02 -31.60
CA GLU A 262 -31.83 -1.12 -30.59
C GLU A 262 -31.60 0.38 -30.88
N GLN A 263 -30.59 0.74 -31.67
CA GLN A 263 -30.31 2.14 -32.04
C GLN A 263 -31.14 2.66 -33.22
N HIS A 264 -31.84 1.77 -33.93
CA HIS A 264 -32.67 2.09 -35.08
C HIS A 264 -34.19 1.95 -34.81
N GLU A 265 -34.57 1.67 -33.56
CA GLU A 265 -35.94 1.76 -33.03
C GLU A 265 -36.15 3.07 -32.27
#